data_AF-C3YCV2-F1
#
_entry.id   AF-C3YCV2-F1
#
_cell.length_a   1.000
_cell.length_b   1.000
_cell.length_c   1.000
_cell.angle_alpha   90.00
_cell.angle_beta   90.00
_cell.angle_gamma   90.00
#
_symmetry.space_group_name_H-M   'P 1'
#
loop_
_entity.id
_entity.type
_entity.pdbx_description
1 polymer ?
#
loop_
_entity_poly.entity_id
_entity_poly.type
_entity_poly.pdbx_seq_one_letter_code
_entity_poly.pdbx_strand_id
1 'polypeptide(L)'
;MDVFLWIRRHKSSIFTDAKESTTVFELKKIIEGIMKKPPEDQRLYKDDVILEDNKTLGDCGFTSQSAKAQSPATVGLAFRQDDGEFENLFVAPLSTPPELPDVMKPQEQPGTQDQNVQ
;
A
#
# COMPACT_ATOMS: atom_id res chain seq x y z
N MET A 1 -0.38 -3.01 -18.57
CA MET A 1 0.90 -2.89 -17.82
C MET A 1 0.73 -3.58 -16.46
N ASP A 2 1.83 -3.96 -15.82
CA ASP A 2 1.80 -4.55 -14.48
C ASP A 2 1.80 -3.47 -13.40
N VAL A 3 1.10 -3.74 -12.30
CA VAL A 3 1.06 -2.94 -11.07
C VAL A 3 1.50 -3.81 -9.91
N PHE A 4 2.30 -3.26 -9.00
CA PHE A 4 2.79 -3.97 -7.82
C PHE A 4 2.06 -3.48 -6.58
N LEU A 5 1.48 -4.40 -5.83
CA LEU A 5 0.56 -4.12 -4.74
C LEU A 5 1.09 -4.66 -3.41
N TRP A 6 0.83 -3.89 -2.37
CA TRP A 6 1.04 -4.27 -0.98
C TRP A 6 -0.33 -4.32 -0.29
N ILE A 7 -0.90 -5.51 -0.21
CA ILE A 7 -2.22 -5.74 0.37
C ILE A 7 -2.06 -5.92 1.88
N ARG A 8 -2.72 -5.07 2.68
CA ARG A 8 -2.48 -4.97 4.11
C ARG A 8 -3.78 -5.13 4.92
N ARG A 9 -3.69 -5.94 5.98
CA ARG A 9 -4.76 -6.19 6.95
C ARG A 9 -4.14 -6.49 8.30
N HIS A 10 -4.50 -5.75 9.36
CA HIS A 10 -3.91 -5.91 10.69
C HIS A 10 -2.36 -5.92 10.58
N LYS A 11 -1.70 -7.02 10.97
CA LYS A 11 -0.25 -7.21 10.83
C LYS A 11 0.16 -8.01 9.58
N SER A 12 -0.80 -8.44 8.77
CA SER A 12 -0.58 -9.21 7.55
C SER A 12 -0.27 -8.30 6.36
N SER A 13 0.63 -8.75 5.50
CA SER A 13 1.08 -8.05 4.31
C SER A 13 1.33 -9.06 3.18
N ILE A 14 0.69 -8.85 2.04
CA ILE A 14 0.87 -9.66 0.83
C ILE A 14 1.46 -8.74 -0.24
N PHE A 15 2.60 -9.14 -0.81
CA PHE A 15 3.15 -8.51 -1.99
C PHE A 15 2.78 -9.36 -3.21
N THR A 16 2.13 -8.74 -4.18
CA THR A 16 1.74 -9.39 -5.43
C THR A 16 1.73 -8.36 -6.55
N ASP A 17 1.87 -8.80 -7.78
CA ASP A 17 1.55 -8.03 -8.96
C ASP A 17 0.22 -8.45 -9.58
N ALA A 18 -0.33 -7.56 -10.40
CA ALA A 18 -1.50 -7.81 -11.24
C ALA A 18 -1.42 -6.92 -12.49
N LYS A 19 -2.29 -7.17 -13.48
CA LYS A 19 -2.43 -6.27 -14.62
C LYS A 19 -3.25 -5.05 -14.18
N GLU A 20 -2.92 -3.89 -14.74
CA GLU A 20 -3.72 -2.67 -14.56
C GLU A 20 -5.19 -2.86 -15.01
N SER A 21 -5.43 -3.75 -15.97
CA SER A 21 -6.75 -4.15 -16.44
C SER A 21 -7.45 -5.21 -15.58
N THR A 22 -6.76 -5.79 -14.59
CA THR A 22 -7.37 -6.74 -13.64
C THR A 22 -8.43 -6.02 -12.84
N THR A 23 -9.55 -6.68 -12.60
CA THR A 23 -10.66 -6.14 -11.80
C THR A 23 -10.40 -6.31 -10.31
N VAL A 24 -11.08 -5.49 -9.50
CA VAL A 24 -11.06 -5.63 -8.04
C VAL A 24 -11.55 -7.02 -7.61
N PHE A 25 -12.55 -7.58 -8.30
CA PHE A 25 -13.02 -8.93 -8.04
C PHE A 25 -11.95 -10.00 -8.29
N GLU A 26 -11.21 -9.91 -9.40
CA GLU A 26 -10.10 -10.82 -9.69
C GLU A 26 -8.97 -10.68 -8.66
N LEU A 27 -8.68 -9.47 -8.19
CA LEU A 27 -7.72 -9.27 -7.10
C LEU A 27 -8.19 -9.97 -5.81
N LYS A 28 -9.49 -9.91 -5.48
CA LYS A 28 -10.05 -10.67 -4.36
C LYS A 28 -9.90 -12.18 -4.53
N LYS A 29 -9.95 -12.72 -5.76
CA LYS A 29 -9.67 -14.13 -6.04
C LYS A 29 -8.21 -14.51 -5.77
N ILE A 30 -7.26 -13.61 -6.06
CA ILE A 30 -5.84 -13.80 -5.69
C ILE A 30 -5.72 -13.87 -4.16
N ILE A 31 -6.37 -12.95 -3.45
CA ILE A 31 -6.38 -12.92 -1.98
C ILE A 31 -7.06 -14.18 -1.41
N GLU A 32 -8.16 -14.66 -2.01
CA GLU A 32 -8.83 -15.91 -1.63
C GLU A 32 -7.86 -17.09 -1.70
N GLY A 33 -7.06 -17.17 -2.77
CA GLY A 33 -6.03 -18.20 -2.94
C GLY A 33 -5.03 -18.25 -1.79
N ILE A 34 -4.73 -17.12 -1.15
CA ILE A 34 -3.74 -16.99 -0.07
C ILE A 34 -4.40 -17.08 1.31
N MET A 35 -5.42 -16.26 1.56
CA MET A 35 -6.05 -16.04 2.86
C MET A 35 -7.26 -16.96 3.11
N LYS A 36 -7.71 -17.72 2.09
CA LYS A 36 -8.82 -18.67 2.17
C LYS A 36 -10.15 -18.06 2.62
N LYS A 37 -10.36 -16.78 2.29
CA LYS A 37 -11.64 -16.06 2.45
C LYS A 37 -12.24 -15.77 1.08
N PRO A 38 -13.52 -16.08 0.84
CA PRO A 38 -14.11 -15.89 -0.48
C PRO A 38 -14.32 -14.39 -0.78
N PRO A 39 -14.36 -13.94 -2.05
CA PRO A 39 -14.42 -12.52 -2.41
C PRO A 39 -15.56 -11.72 -1.79
N GLU A 40 -16.71 -12.35 -1.58
CA GLU A 40 -17.88 -11.75 -0.92
C GLU A 40 -17.64 -11.39 0.55
N ASP A 41 -16.67 -12.04 1.17
CA ASP A 41 -16.22 -11.77 2.54
C ASP A 41 -15.03 -10.80 2.57
N GLN A 42 -14.63 -10.24 1.42
CA GLN A 42 -13.52 -9.32 1.32
C GLN A 42 -13.99 -7.94 0.91
N ARG A 43 -13.44 -6.91 1.57
CA ARG A 43 -13.60 -5.52 1.18
C ARG A 43 -12.23 -4.89 1.00
N LEU A 44 -12.00 -4.36 -0.19
CA LEU A 44 -10.74 -3.73 -0.57
C LEU A 44 -10.86 -2.22 -0.54
N TYR A 45 -9.76 -1.57 -0.15
CA TYR A 45 -9.68 -0.13 0.03
C TYR A 45 -8.46 0.43 -0.69
N LYS A 46 -8.63 1.62 -1.25
CA LYS A 46 -7.52 2.52 -1.54
C LYS A 46 -7.65 3.71 -0.59
N ASP A 47 -6.66 3.87 0.28
CA ASP A 47 -6.75 4.81 1.39
C ASP A 47 -8.00 4.47 2.24
N ASP A 48 -8.98 5.37 2.35
CA ASP A 48 -10.26 5.13 3.05
C ASP A 48 -11.44 4.83 2.10
N VAL A 49 -11.19 4.74 0.79
CA VAL A 49 -12.23 4.56 -0.23
C VAL A 49 -12.40 3.09 -0.58
N ILE A 50 -13.64 2.59 -0.46
CA ILE A 50 -13.99 1.22 -0.85
C ILE A 50 -13.92 1.08 -2.36
N LEU A 51 -13.29 -0.01 -2.82
CA LEU A 51 -13.19 -0.36 -4.23
C LEU A 51 -14.38 -1.20 -4.70
N GLU A 52 -14.89 -0.89 -5.89
CA GLU A 52 -16.01 -1.61 -6.51
C GLU A 52 -15.51 -2.79 -7.34
N ASP A 53 -16.16 -3.95 -7.21
CA ASP A 53 -15.71 -5.22 -7.80
C ASP A 53 -15.57 -5.20 -9.34
N ASN A 54 -16.39 -4.40 -10.01
CA ASN A 54 -16.42 -4.26 -11.47
C ASN A 54 -15.36 -3.29 -12.02
N LYS A 55 -14.71 -2.48 -11.17
CA LYS A 55 -13.68 -1.54 -11.61
C LYS A 55 -12.36 -2.25 -11.82
N THR A 56 -11.59 -1.79 -12.80
CA THR A 56 -10.21 -2.23 -12.96
C THR A 56 -9.31 -1.58 -11.91
N LEU A 57 -8.14 -2.15 -11.67
CA LEU A 57 -7.12 -1.55 -10.81
C LEU A 57 -6.69 -0.18 -11.34
N GLY A 58 -6.60 -0.02 -12.66
CA GLY A 58 -6.36 1.26 -13.32
C GLY A 58 -7.44 2.31 -13.02
N ASP A 59 -8.72 1.92 -13.12
CA ASP A 59 -9.86 2.82 -12.79
C ASP A 59 -9.86 3.22 -11.30
N CYS A 60 -9.30 2.37 -10.44
CA CYS A 60 -9.11 2.65 -9.02
C CYS A 60 -7.86 3.50 -8.73
N GLY A 61 -7.07 3.86 -9.76
CA GLY A 61 -5.87 4.68 -9.64
C GLY A 61 -4.57 3.92 -9.38
N PHE A 62 -4.59 2.59 -9.46
CA PHE A 62 -3.38 1.75 -9.44
C PHE A 62 -2.86 1.63 -10.87
N THR A 63 -1.85 2.43 -11.20
CA THR A 63 -1.23 2.43 -12.54
C THR A 63 0.22 2.01 -12.44
N SER A 64 0.81 1.58 -13.54
CA SER A 64 2.25 1.26 -13.60
C SER A 64 3.18 2.39 -13.17
N GLN A 65 2.70 3.64 -13.12
CA GLN A 65 3.45 4.80 -12.65
C GLN A 65 3.34 5.02 -11.14
N SER A 66 2.20 4.69 -10.53
CA SER A 66 1.97 4.84 -9.08
C SER A 66 2.31 3.59 -8.27
N ALA A 67 2.23 2.41 -8.89
CA ALA A 67 2.38 1.10 -8.25
C ALA A 67 3.61 0.34 -8.81
N LYS A 68 4.82 0.77 -8.44
CA LYS A 68 6.09 0.23 -8.95
C LYS A 68 6.64 -0.88 -8.06
N ALA A 69 7.48 -1.77 -8.60
CA ALA A 69 8.06 -2.87 -7.83
C ALA A 69 8.80 -2.41 -6.55
N GLN A 70 9.58 -1.33 -6.64
CA GLN A 70 10.32 -0.74 -5.52
C GLN A 70 9.46 0.14 -4.60
N SER A 71 8.25 0.49 -5.03
CA SER A 71 7.32 1.35 -4.29
C SER A 71 5.89 0.91 -4.62
N PRO A 72 5.46 -0.27 -4.12
CA PRO A 72 4.17 -0.83 -4.45
C PRO A 72 3.03 0.01 -3.85
N ALA A 73 1.90 0.03 -4.53
CA ALA A 73 0.73 0.73 -4.02
C ALA A 73 0.06 -0.07 -2.90
N THR A 74 -0.42 0.62 -1.86
CA THR A 74 -1.07 -0.03 -0.73
C THR A 74 -2.54 -0.28 -1.03
N VAL A 75 -3.02 -1.49 -0.71
CA VAL A 75 -4.43 -1.86 -0.75
C VAL A 75 -4.85 -2.31 0.65
N GLY A 76 -5.83 -1.64 1.24
CA GLY A 76 -6.42 -2.06 2.51
C GLY A 76 -7.35 -3.26 2.31
N LEU A 77 -7.35 -4.20 3.26
CA LEU A 77 -8.22 -5.36 3.25
C LEU A 77 -8.93 -5.50 4.60
N ALA A 78 -10.26 -5.65 4.54
CA ALA A 78 -11.11 -5.99 5.67
C ALA A 78 -11.94 -7.24 5.34
N PHE A 79 -12.16 -8.10 6.33
CA PHE A 79 -13.03 -9.27 6.19
C PHE A 79 -14.40 -9.07 6.83
N ARG A 80 -15.39 -9.76 6.26
CA ARG A 80 -16.71 -9.94 6.88
C ARG A 80 -16.58 -10.86 8.09
N GLN A 81 -17.24 -10.46 9.18
CA GLN A 81 -17.32 -11.18 10.45
C GLN A 81 -18.55 -12.07 10.48
N ASP A 82 -18.65 -12.91 11.51
CA ASP A 82 -19.73 -13.91 11.65
C ASP A 82 -21.10 -13.27 11.89
N ASP A 83 -21.13 -12.00 12.33
CA ASP A 83 -22.35 -11.20 12.48
C ASP A 83 -22.87 -10.62 11.14
N GLY A 84 -22.15 -10.84 10.04
CA GLY A 84 -22.48 -10.36 8.71
C GLY A 84 -21.94 -8.97 8.39
N GLU A 85 -21.35 -8.27 9.36
CA GLU A 85 -20.75 -6.96 9.17
C GLU A 85 -19.27 -7.07 8.80
N PHE A 86 -18.73 -6.04 8.14
CA PHE A 86 -17.31 -5.98 7.86
C PHE A 86 -16.55 -5.38 9.03
N GLU A 87 -15.38 -5.95 9.34
CA GLU A 87 -14.49 -5.33 10.31
C GLU A 87 -14.05 -3.93 9.83
N ASN A 88 -13.75 -3.05 10.78
CA ASN A 88 -13.17 -1.76 10.45
C ASN A 88 -11.81 -1.95 9.75
N LEU A 89 -11.53 -1.12 8.74
CA LEU A 89 -10.22 -1.09 8.10
C LEU A 89 -9.17 -0.77 9.17
N PHE A 90 -8.28 -1.72 9.42
CA PHE A 90 -7.17 -1.53 10.34
C PHE A 90 -5.89 -2.10 9.75
N VAL A 91 -4.86 -1.26 9.69
CA VAL A 91 -3.53 -1.61 9.23
C VAL A 91 -2.54 -1.21 10.32
N ALA A 92 -1.82 -2.18 10.88
CA ALA A 92 -0.82 -1.90 11.89
C ALA A 92 0.34 -1.11 11.26
N PRO A 93 0.82 -0.03 11.91
CA PRO A 93 2.00 0.68 11.45
C PRO A 93 3.22 -0.25 11.45
N LEU A 94 4.15 -0.01 10.54
CA LEU A 94 5.47 -0.63 10.61
C LEU A 94 6.27 -0.05 11.79
N SER A 95 7.34 -0.75 12.18
CA SER A 95 8.28 -0.20 13.14
C SER A 95 8.93 1.08 12.63
N THR A 96 9.20 2.01 13.53
CA THR A 96 9.98 3.21 13.22
C THR A 96 11.47 2.88 13.16
N PRO A 97 12.23 3.45 12.20
CA PRO A 97 13.68 3.27 12.16
C PRO A 97 14.33 3.87 13.43
N PRO A 98 15.51 3.36 13.84
CA PRO A 98 16.27 3.95 14.93
C PRO A 98 16.79 5.34 14.56
N GLU A 99 17.27 6.10 15.55
CA GLU A 99 17.94 7.37 15.29
C GLU A 99 19.15 7.19 14.38
N LEU A 100 19.33 8.15 13.47
CA LEU A 100 20.44 8.14 12.52
C LEU A 100 21.76 8.32 13.28
N PRO A 101 22.75 7.42 13.12
CA PRO A 101 24.05 7.57 13.77
C PRO A 101 24.73 8.89 13.38
N ASP A 102 25.50 9.49 14.29
CA ASP A 102 26.15 10.80 14.05
C ASP A 102 27.02 10.83 12.79
N VAL A 103 27.68 9.71 12.47
CA VAL A 103 28.52 9.56 11.26
C VAL A 103 27.73 9.59 9.95
N MET A 104 26.41 9.38 10.00
CA MET A 104 25.50 9.42 8.84
C MET A 104 24.72 10.74 8.77
N LYS A 105 24.77 11.58 9.81
CA LYS A 105 24.15 12.90 9.78
C LYS A 105 24.93 13.80 8.80
N PRO A 106 24.25 14.67 8.03
CA PRO A 106 24.95 15.65 7.19
C PRO A 106 25.93 16.44 8.04
N GLN A 107 27.19 16.50 7.62
CA GLN A 107 28.14 17.41 8.23
C GLN A 107 27.71 18.83 7.87
N GLU A 108 27.50 19.68 8.87
CA GLU A 108 27.39 21.11 8.65
C GLU A 108 28.67 21.58 7.95
N GLN A 109 28.58 21.89 6.65
CA GLN A 109 29.68 22.58 5.97
C GLN A 109 29.83 23.94 6.66
N PRO A 110 31.03 24.34 7.11
CA PRO A 110 31.23 25.71 7.57
C PRO A 110 30.88 26.63 6.41
N GLY A 111 29.87 27.46 6.61
CA GLY A 111 29.37 28.39 5.60
C GLY A 111 30.52 29.23 5.06
N THR A 112 30.49 29.44 3.73
CA THR A 112 31.20 30.51 3.05
C THR A 112 30.92 31.80 3.83
N GLN A 113 31.89 32.26 4.61
CA GLN A 113 31.84 33.60 5.18
C GLN A 113 31.84 34.58 4.00
N ASP A 114 30.75 35.34 3.88
CA ASP A 114 30.64 36.55 3.09
C ASP A 114 31.93 37.39 3.23
N GLN A 115 32.82 37.31 2.24
CA GLN A 115 33.78 38.37 1.96
C GLN A 115 33.07 39.41 1.10
N ASN A 116 32.22 40.20 1.74
CA ASN A 116 31.83 41.50 1.23
C ASN A 116 32.22 42.53 2.28
N VAL A 117 33.52 42.81 2.34
CA VAL A 117 34.07 44.01 3.00
C VAL A 117 34.95 44.72 1.96
N GLN A 118 34.48 45.93 1.63
CA GLN A 118 35.12 47.03 0.90
C GLN A 118 35.16 46.98 -0.63
#